data_AF-A0A8N4L180-F1
#
_entry.id   AF-A0A8N4L180-F1
#
_cell.length_a   1.000
_cell.length_b   1.000
_cell.length_c   1.000
_cell.angle_alpha   90.00
_cell.angle_beta   90.00
_cell.angle_gamma   90.00
#
_symmetry.space_group_name_H-M   'P 1'
#
loop_
_entity.id
_entity.type
_entity.pdbx_description
1 polymer ?
#
loop_
_entity_poly.entity_id
_entity_poly.type
_entity_poly.pdbx_seq_one_letter_code
_entity_poly.pdbx_strand_id
1 'polypeptide(L)' 'MVQKAFGDEAMSKKSVYKWYSEFQAGRERVEDEENPGRPSTLTDEAHVQQIKDFVLKNRYIF' A
#
# COMPACT_ATOMS: atom_id res chain seq x y z
N MET A 1 1.57 12.26 -26.98
CA MET A 1 0.14 12.00 -27.28
C MET A 1 -0.70 12.23 -26.04
N VAL A 2 -0.51 11.44 -24.96
CA VAL A 2 -1.22 11.63 -23.68
C VAL A 2 -0.96 13.01 -23.06
N GLN A 3 0.31 13.43 -22.91
CA GLN A 3 0.64 14.78 -22.41
C GLN A 3 0.03 15.91 -23.26
N LYS A 4 -0.06 15.72 -24.57
CA LYS A 4 -0.62 16.73 -25.48
C LYS A 4 -2.14 16.84 -25.34
N ALA A 5 -2.80 15.75 -24.94
CA ALA A 5 -4.25 15.71 -24.77
C ALA A 5 -4.70 16.12 -23.36
N PHE A 6 -3.93 15.75 -22.32
CA PHE A 6 -4.34 15.91 -20.91
C PHE A 6 -3.47 16.88 -20.11
N GLY A 7 -2.39 17.42 -20.69
CA GLY A 7 -1.55 18.42 -20.01
C GLY A 7 -1.07 17.95 -18.65
N ASP A 8 -1.30 18.75 -17.62
CA ASP A 8 -0.85 18.49 -16.25
C ASP A 8 -1.63 17.36 -15.55
N GLU A 9 -2.83 17.02 -16.05
CA GLU A 9 -3.61 15.89 -15.58
C GLU A 9 -3.16 14.57 -16.21
N ALA A 10 -2.20 14.62 -17.16
CA ALA A 10 -1.69 13.43 -17.80
C ALA A 10 -0.94 12.54 -16.80
N MET A 11 -1.24 11.24 -16.87
CA MET A 11 -0.46 10.25 -16.14
C MET A 11 1.00 10.27 -16.55
N SER A 12 1.88 10.00 -15.59
CA SER A 12 3.31 9.83 -15.86
C SER A 12 3.55 8.77 -16.94
N LYS A 13 4.59 8.96 -17.76
CA LYS A 13 4.97 8.00 -18.80
C LYS A 13 5.16 6.58 -18.24
N LYS A 14 5.73 6.45 -17.03
CA LYS A 14 5.91 5.16 -16.33
C LYS A 14 4.57 4.48 -16.05
N SER A 15 3.59 5.23 -15.55
CA SER A 15 2.26 4.69 -15.24
C SER A 15 1.54 4.25 -16.51
N VAL A 16 1.65 5.01 -17.61
CA VAL A 16 1.06 4.63 -18.91
C VAL A 16 1.63 3.31 -19.42
N TYR A 17 2.95 3.10 -19.33
CA TYR A 17 3.55 1.83 -19.74
C TYR A 17 3.14 0.65 -18.85
N LYS A 18 3.02 0.86 -17.53
CA LYS A 18 2.52 -0.17 -16.61
C LYS A 18 1.13 -0.65 -17.04
N TRP A 19 0.19 0.26 -17.21
CA TRP A 19 -1.16 -0.06 -17.66
C TRP A 19 -1.18 -0.72 -19.03
N TYR A 20 -0.39 -0.23 -19.98
CA TYR A 20 -0.25 -0.85 -21.31
C TYR A 20 0.18 -2.32 -21.21
N SER A 21 1.20 -2.63 -20.40
CA SER A 21 1.66 -4.01 -20.19
C SER A 21 0.61 -4.88 -19.51
N GLU A 22 -0.13 -4.35 -18.54
CA GLU A 22 -1.20 -5.10 -17.87
C GLU A 22 -2.38 -5.39 -18.81
N PHE A 23 -2.80 -4.42 -19.62
CA PHE A 23 -3.83 -4.63 -20.64
C PHE A 23 -3.37 -5.63 -21.72
N GLN A 24 -2.11 -5.57 -22.13
CA GLN A 24 -1.52 -6.58 -23.03
C GLN A 24 -1.48 -7.98 -22.41
N ALA A 25 -1.33 -8.08 -21.09
CA ALA A 25 -1.38 -9.34 -20.36
C ALA A 25 -2.80 -9.90 -20.18
N GLY A 26 -3.83 -9.22 -20.72
CA GLY A 26 -5.22 -9.67 -20.67
C GLY A 26 -6.02 -9.14 -19.50
N ARG A 27 -5.51 -8.15 -18.74
CA ARG A 27 -6.34 -7.38 -17.81
C ARG A 27 -7.37 -6.59 -18.63
N GLU A 28 -8.64 -6.60 -18.24
CA GLU A 28 -9.70 -5.78 -18.87
C GLU A 28 -10.26 -4.73 -17.92
N ARG A 29 -9.93 -4.82 -16.62
CA ARG A 29 -10.43 -3.95 -15.57
C ARG A 29 -9.58 -2.68 -15.44
N VAL A 30 -10.27 -1.55 -15.27
CA VAL A 30 -9.67 -0.21 -15.11
C VAL A 30 -9.55 0.15 -13.64
N GLU A 31 -10.29 -0.53 -12.76
CA GLU A 31 -10.20 -0.35 -11.32
C GLU A 31 -8.83 -0.78 -10.80
N ASP A 32 -8.39 -0.13 -9.71
CA ASP A 32 -7.21 -0.56 -8.97
C ASP A 32 -7.44 -1.95 -8.37
N GLU A 33 -6.37 -2.73 -8.27
CA GLU A 33 -6.43 -3.98 -7.51
C GLU A 33 -6.67 -3.69 -6.04
N GLU A 34 -7.23 -4.68 -5.35
CA GLU A 34 -7.41 -4.62 -3.90
C GLU A 34 -6.05 -4.38 -3.25
N ASN A 35 -5.82 -3.15 -2.82
CA ASN A 35 -4.60 -2.79 -2.15
C ASN A 35 -4.68 -3.44 -0.76
N PRO A 36 -3.74 -4.30 -0.34
CA PRO A 36 -3.78 -5.04 0.92
C PRO A 36 -3.78 -4.15 2.19
N GLY A 37 -3.98 -2.85 2.02
CA GLY A 37 -4.00 -1.86 3.06
C GLY A 37 -2.68 -1.82 3.80
N ARG A 38 -2.66 -1.05 4.89
CA ARG A 38 -1.60 -1.21 5.88
C ARG A 38 -1.94 -2.46 6.69
N PRO A 39 -1.10 -3.51 6.73
CA PRO A 39 -1.28 -4.56 7.72
C PRO A 39 -1.26 -3.91 9.09
N SER A 40 -2.36 -4.03 9.83
CA SER A 40 -2.43 -3.57 11.22
C SER A 40 -1.63 -4.54 12.08
N THR A 41 -0.30 -4.38 12.07
CA THR A 41 0.61 -5.05 12.99
C THR A 41 0.34 -4.72 14.47
N LEU A 42 -0.58 -3.78 14.72
CA LEU A 42 -1.08 -3.42 16.05
C LEU A 42 -2.18 -4.36 16.56
N THR A 43 -2.79 -5.18 15.70
CA THR A 43 -3.87 -6.09 16.11
C THR A 43 -3.37 -7.52 16.36
N ASP A 44 -2.10 -7.81 16.08
CA ASP A 44 -1.53 -9.10 16.44
C ASP A 44 -1.44 -9.20 17.98
N GLU A 45 -2.23 -10.11 18.56
CA GLU A 45 -2.29 -10.34 19.99
C GLU A 45 -0.90 -10.62 20.60
N ALA A 46 0.00 -11.24 19.82
CA ALA A 46 1.37 -11.49 20.23
C ALA A 46 2.15 -10.17 20.42
N HIS A 47 2.00 -9.22 19.49
CA HIS A 47 2.63 -7.90 19.59
C HIS A 47 2.05 -7.08 20.73
N VAL A 48 0.73 -7.16 20.96
CA VAL A 48 0.07 -6.50 22.09
C VAL A 48 0.59 -7.05 23.41
N GLN A 49 0.77 -8.38 23.52
CA GLN A 49 1.28 -9.00 24.74
C GLN A 49 2.75 -8.63 25.00
N GLN A 50 3.59 -8.63 23.96
CA GLN A 50 4.99 -8.18 24.09
C GLN A 50 5.08 -6.74 24.62
N ILE A 51 4.29 -5.81 24.06
CA ILE A 51 4.27 -4.41 24.53
C ILE A 51 3.80 -4.32 25.98
N LYS A 52 2.76 -5.06 26.37
CA LYS A 52 2.29 -5.13 27.76
C LYS A 52 3.40 -5.60 28.70
N ASP A 53 4.13 -6.65 28.33
CA ASP A 53 5.22 -7.20 29.14
C ASP A 53 6.39 -6.23 29.27
N PHE A 54 6.74 -5.50 28.19
CA PHE A 54 7.75 -4.44 28.23
C PHE A 54 7.36 -3.29 29.16
N VAL A 55 6.11 -2.82 29.08
CA VAL A 55 5.60 -1.74 29.95
C VAL A 55 5.59 -2.18 31.41
N LEU A 56 5.17 -3.41 31.71
CA LEU A 56 5.18 -3.96 33.05
C LEU A 56 6.61 -4.05 33.61
N LYS A 57 7.56 -4.61 32.85
CA LYS A 57 8.97 -4.71 33.29
C LYS A 57 9.58 -3.35 33.63
N ASN A 58 9.32 -2.32 32.83
CA ASN A 58 9.83 -0.97 33.09
C ASN A 58 9.16 -0.29 34.29
N ARG A 59 7.95 -0.71 34.69
CA ARG A 59 7.22 -0.15 35.85
C ARG A 59 7.71 -0.65 37.20
N TYR A 60 8.48 -1.74 37.23
CA TYR A 60 9.02 -2.34 38.47
C TYR A 60 10.45 -1.89 38.79
N ILE A 61 10.98 -0.89 38.07
CA ILE A 61 12.27 -0.27 38.39
C ILE A 61 12.00 0.79 39.48
N PHE A 62 12.22 0.40 40.74
CA PHE A 62 12.41 1.31 41.89
C PHE A 62 13.90 1.37 42.23
#